data_AF-A0A348TRF6-F1
#
_entry.id   AF-A0A348TRF6-F1
#
_cell.length_a   1.000
_cell.length_b   1.000
_cell.length_c   1.000
_cell.angle_alpha   90.00
_cell.angle_beta   90.00
_cell.angle_gamma   90.00
#
_symmetry.space_group_name_H-M   'P 1'
#
loop_
_entity.id
_entity.type
_entity.pdbx_description
1 polymer ?
#
loop_
_entity_poly.entity_id
_entity_poly.type
_entity_poly.pdbx_seq_one_letter_code
_entity_poly.pdbx_strand_id
1 'polypeptide(L)'
;GEDIELSARMMKFGFKTGLIEKAHVYHERKKDIGSYFKQMHWFGRARINIFRYFPHTLKIIHFVPVLFVLYLLIALISVFASTHLALILATPLFLFFTAILVDAYVQYKSIKVALLSIPTVFIQLFGYAIGMLEESLTKSVENDT
;
A
#
# COMPACT_ATOMS: atom_id res chain seq x y z
N GLY A 1 -7.62 9.79 5.22
CA GLY A 1 -8.52 9.89 4.06
C GLY A 1 -9.06 11.29 3.96
N GLU A 2 -9.71 11.76 5.03
CA GLU A 2 -10.26 13.10 5.19
C GLU A 2 -9.23 14.23 4.98
N ASP A 3 -8.00 14.04 5.46
CA ASP A 3 -6.86 14.92 5.24
C ASP A 3 -6.49 15.10 3.76
N ILE A 4 -6.46 14.01 3.00
CA ILE A 4 -6.19 14.02 1.55
C ILE A 4 -7.38 14.65 0.80
N GLU A 5 -8.60 14.34 1.20
CA GLU A 5 -9.83 14.91 0.64
C GLU A 5 -9.88 16.43 0.84
N LEU A 6 -9.65 16.90 2.06
CA LEU A 6 -9.59 18.32 2.40
C LEU A 6 -8.51 19.03 1.58
N SER A 7 -7.32 18.45 1.47
CA SER A 7 -6.24 19.01 0.66
C SER A 7 -6.64 19.13 -0.80
N ALA A 8 -7.28 18.11 -1.38
CA ALA A 8 -7.78 18.14 -2.75
C ALA A 8 -8.86 19.21 -2.94
N ARG A 9 -9.77 19.34 -1.98
CA ARG A 9 -10.82 20.37 -1.96
C ARG A 9 -10.24 21.78 -1.92
N MET A 10 -9.27 22.04 -1.03
CA MET A 10 -8.60 23.33 -0.93
C MET A 10 -7.86 23.68 -2.23
N MET A 11 -7.12 22.73 -2.82
CA MET A 11 -6.46 22.96 -4.12
C MET A 11 -7.47 23.26 -5.23
N LYS A 12 -8.64 22.61 -5.25
CA LYS A 12 -9.72 22.90 -6.20
C LYS A 12 -10.26 24.34 -6.06
N PHE A 13 -10.28 24.89 -4.84
CA PHE A 13 -10.65 26.29 -4.59
C PHE A 13 -9.52 27.30 -4.85
N GLY A 14 -8.39 26.88 -5.42
CA GLY A 14 -7.27 27.75 -5.77
C GLY A 14 -6.33 28.07 -4.61
N PHE A 15 -6.48 27.42 -3.45
CA PHE A 15 -5.54 27.55 -2.34
C PHE A 15 -4.22 26.84 -2.69
N LYS A 16 -3.11 27.43 -2.25
CA LYS A 16 -1.77 26.84 -2.39
C LYS A 16 -1.43 26.06 -1.12
N THR A 17 -0.93 24.84 -1.30
CA THR A 17 -0.38 24.03 -0.21
C THR A 17 1.14 24.23 -0.14
N GLY A 18 1.71 24.09 1.07
CA GLY A 18 3.14 24.24 1.30
C GLY A 18 3.64 23.23 2.33
N LEU A 19 4.89 22.81 2.19
CA LEU A 19 5.57 21.93 3.14
C LEU A 19 6.43 22.78 4.08
N ILE A 20 6.21 22.64 5.39
CA ILE A 20 7.07 23.27 6.41
C ILE A 20 8.12 22.25 6.82
N GLU A 21 9.25 22.21 6.13
CA GLU A 21 10.29 21.18 6.31
C GLU A 21 10.84 21.10 7.74
N LYS A 22 10.86 22.23 8.46
CA LYS A 22 11.40 22.33 9.83
C LYS A 22 10.39 21.96 10.92
N ALA A 23 9.15 21.64 10.56
CA ALA A 23 8.14 21.26 11.55
C ALA A 23 8.33 19.79 11.97
N HIS A 24 8.65 19.58 13.25
CA HIS A 24 8.75 18.24 13.84
C HIS A 24 7.38 17.83 14.41
N VAL A 25 6.88 16.68 13.96
CA VAL A 25 5.64 16.08 14.48
C VAL A 25 5.97 14.68 14.98
N TYR A 26 5.61 14.40 16.24
CA TYR A 26 5.72 13.06 16.81
C TYR A 26 4.42 12.31 16.56
N HIS A 27 4.52 11.16 15.89
CA HIS A 27 3.38 10.29 15.64
C HIS A 27 3.66 8.90 16.17
N GLU A 28 2.78 8.40 17.04
CA GLU A 28 2.88 7.03 17.51
C GLU A 28 2.44 6.06 16.40
N ARG A 29 3.27 5.05 16.14
CA ARG A 29 2.94 3.97 15.20
C ARG A 29 2.06 2.92 15.89
N LYS A 30 1.24 2.23 15.11
CA LYS A 30 0.47 1.08 15.60
C LYS A 30 1.43 0.00 16.08
N LYS A 31 1.16 -0.58 17.25
CA LYS A 31 2.01 -1.61 17.88
C LYS A 31 1.58 -3.05 17.55
N ASP A 32 0.37 -3.21 17.04
CA ASP A 32 -0.29 -4.49 16.81
C ASP A 32 -0.49 -4.78 15.31
N ILE A 33 -0.27 -6.04 14.92
CA ILE A 33 -0.37 -6.52 13.53
C ILE A 33 -1.80 -6.40 12.99
N GLY A 34 -2.80 -6.75 13.79
CA GLY A 34 -4.20 -6.68 13.37
C GLY A 34 -4.65 -5.23 13.15
N SER A 35 -4.22 -4.34 14.03
CA SER A 35 -4.44 -2.89 13.92
C SER A 35 -3.74 -2.30 12.69
N TYR A 36 -2.54 -2.78 12.38
CA TYR A 36 -1.82 -2.39 11.19
C TYR A 36 -2.53 -2.86 9.91
N PHE A 37 -3.01 -4.10 9.86
CA PHE A 37 -3.80 -4.59 8.73
C PHE A 37 -5.04 -3.73 8.49
N LYS A 38 -5.83 -3.44 9.54
CA LYS A 38 -7.02 -2.58 9.45
C LYS A 38 -6.68 -1.19 8.90
N GLN A 39 -5.53 -0.64 9.29
CA GLN A 39 -5.06 0.65 8.79
C GLN A 39 -4.74 0.59 7.29
N MET A 40 -4.03 -0.44 6.84
CA MET A 40 -3.65 -0.60 5.43
C MET A 40 -4.88 -0.85 4.54
N HIS A 41 -5.81 -1.66 5.04
CA HIS A 41 -7.11 -1.89 4.43
C HIS A 41 -7.91 -0.59 4.29
N TRP A 42 -8.01 0.21 5.36
CA TRP A 42 -8.62 1.53 5.31
C TRP A 42 -7.97 2.45 4.28
N PHE A 43 -6.64 2.45 4.16
CA PHE A 43 -5.93 3.25 3.16
C PHE A 43 -6.24 2.82 1.72
N GLY A 44 -6.39 1.51 1.47
CA GLY A 44 -6.85 0.99 0.19
C GLY A 44 -8.25 1.50 -0.17
N ARG A 45 -9.21 1.37 0.75
CA ARG A 45 -10.59 1.84 0.58
C ARG A 45 -10.66 3.36 0.37
N ALA A 46 -10.01 4.10 1.25
CA ALA A 46 -9.99 5.56 1.21
C ALA A 46 -9.48 6.08 -0.14
N ARG A 47 -8.54 5.38 -0.79
CA ARG A 47 -8.02 5.79 -2.09
C ARG A 47 -9.10 5.77 -3.17
N ILE A 48 -9.95 4.75 -3.20
CA ILE A 48 -11.07 4.67 -4.15
C ILE A 48 -12.16 5.67 -3.80
N ASN A 49 -12.48 5.84 -2.51
CA ASN A 49 -13.45 6.84 -2.06
C ASN A 49 -13.05 8.26 -2.49
N ILE A 50 -11.79 8.64 -2.27
CA ILE A 50 -11.29 9.97 -2.69
C ILE A 50 -11.29 10.09 -4.21
N PHE A 51 -10.92 9.04 -4.94
CA PHE A 51 -10.93 9.02 -6.40
C PHE A 51 -12.32 9.35 -6.98
N ARG A 52 -13.40 8.85 -6.36
CA ARG A 52 -14.78 9.15 -6.80
C ARG A 52 -15.10 10.65 -6.79
N TYR A 53 -14.59 11.40 -5.81
CA TYR A 53 -14.80 12.85 -5.71
C TYR A 53 -13.71 13.68 -6.43
N PHE A 54 -12.47 13.17 -6.48
CA PHE A 54 -11.30 13.85 -7.03
C PHE A 54 -10.47 12.89 -7.90
N PRO A 55 -10.86 12.65 -9.18
CA PRO A 55 -10.25 11.63 -10.03
C PRO A 55 -8.73 11.80 -10.24
N HIS A 56 -8.26 13.04 -10.29
CA HIS A 56 -6.84 13.38 -10.49
C HIS A 56 -5.92 12.95 -9.33
N THR A 57 -6.49 12.58 -8.17
CA THR A 57 -5.71 12.13 -7.00
C THR A 57 -5.24 10.68 -7.12
N LEU A 58 -5.86 9.88 -7.99
CA LEU A 58 -5.47 8.50 -8.22
C LEU A 58 -4.36 8.43 -9.28
N LYS A 59 -3.18 7.97 -8.85
CA LYS A 59 -2.00 7.78 -9.69
C LYS A 59 -1.73 6.30 -9.90
N ILE A 60 -1.04 5.97 -10.99
CA ILE A 60 -0.68 4.59 -11.34
C ILE A 60 0.10 3.87 -10.22
N ILE A 61 0.92 4.61 -9.47
CA ILE A 61 1.69 4.08 -8.35
C ILE A 61 0.81 3.49 -7.23
N HIS A 62 -0.44 3.96 -7.09
CA HIS A 62 -1.36 3.42 -6.09
C HIS A 62 -1.84 2.00 -6.41
N PHE A 63 -1.65 1.51 -7.64
CA PHE A 63 -1.98 0.15 -8.04
C PHE A 63 -0.85 -0.86 -7.79
N VAL A 64 0.34 -0.40 -7.38
CA VAL A 64 1.48 -1.28 -7.07
C VAL A 64 1.10 -2.41 -6.09
N PRO A 65 0.34 -2.17 -5.00
CA PRO A 65 -0.06 -3.26 -4.10
C PRO A 65 -0.93 -4.32 -4.78
N VAL A 66 -1.85 -3.92 -5.66
CA VAL A 66 -2.71 -4.85 -6.42
C VAL A 66 -1.86 -5.65 -7.42
N LEU A 67 -0.98 -4.96 -8.17
CA LEU A 67 -0.06 -5.61 -9.10
C LEU A 67 0.88 -6.60 -8.40
N PHE A 68 1.34 -6.26 -7.20
CA PHE A 68 2.17 -7.15 -6.39
C PHE A 68 1.41 -8.43 -5.99
N VAL A 69 0.16 -8.31 -5.53
CA VAL A 69 -0.67 -9.49 -5.20
C VAL A 69 -0.91 -10.35 -6.44
N LEU A 70 -1.25 -9.75 -7.58
CA LEU A 70 -1.42 -10.48 -8.84
C LEU A 70 -0.12 -11.17 -9.27
N TYR A 71 1.01 -10.48 -9.15
CA TYR A 71 2.32 -11.02 -9.48
C TYR A 71 2.68 -12.22 -8.62
N LEU A 72 2.42 -12.16 -7.30
CA LEU A 72 2.60 -13.29 -6.40
C LEU A 72 1.73 -14.49 -6.80
N LEU A 73 0.47 -14.27 -7.17
CA LEU A 73 -0.42 -15.34 -7.61
C LEU A 73 0.08 -15.98 -8.91
N ILE A 74 0.51 -15.17 -9.88
CA ILE A 74 1.09 -15.67 -11.15
C ILE A 74 2.36 -16.48 -10.88
N ALA A 75 3.26 -15.97 -10.02
CA ALA A 75 4.48 -16.67 -9.63
C ALA A 75 4.17 -18.01 -8.96
N LEU A 76 3.16 -18.06 -8.07
CA LEU A 76 2.75 -19.30 -7.41
C LEU A 76 2.16 -20.32 -8.39
N ILE A 77 1.28 -19.89 -9.30
CA ILE A 77 0.66 -20.77 -10.30
C ILE A 77 1.72 -21.31 -11.28
N SER A 78 2.74 -20.51 -11.59
CA SER A 78 3.79 -20.91 -12.54
C SER A 78 4.59 -22.15 -12.09
N VAL A 79 4.59 -22.47 -10.80
CA VAL A 79 5.20 -23.70 -10.24
C VAL A 79 4.61 -24.96 -10.87
N PHE A 80 3.33 -24.95 -11.22
CA PHE A 80 2.66 -26.07 -11.86
C PHE A 80 2.86 -26.12 -13.38
N ALA A 81 3.27 -25.01 -13.99
CA ALA A 81 3.46 -24.90 -15.44
C ALA A 81 4.89 -25.27 -15.85
N SER A 82 5.90 -24.70 -15.19
CA SER A 82 7.31 -24.94 -15.50
C SER A 82 8.21 -24.46 -14.37
N THR A 83 9.13 -25.33 -13.92
CA THR A 83 10.16 -24.97 -12.94
C THR A 83 11.02 -23.80 -13.40
N HIS A 84 11.36 -23.72 -14.70
CA HIS A 84 12.16 -22.60 -15.23
C HIS A 84 11.41 -21.28 -15.14
N LEU A 85 10.12 -21.26 -15.51
CA LEU A 85 9.29 -20.06 -15.40
C LEU A 85 9.12 -19.64 -13.94
N ALA A 86 8.89 -20.60 -13.04
CA ALA A 86 8.78 -20.35 -11.61
C ALA A 86 10.04 -19.71 -11.03
N LEU A 87 11.23 -20.19 -11.42
CA LEU A 87 12.50 -19.61 -10.99
C LEU A 87 12.70 -18.18 -11.51
N ILE A 88 12.34 -17.92 -12.77
CA ILE A 88 12.41 -16.57 -13.36
C ILE A 88 11.52 -15.60 -12.58
N LEU A 89 10.29 -16.00 -12.24
CA LEU A 89 9.36 -15.16 -11.47
C LEU A 89 9.71 -15.07 -9.97
N ALA A 90 10.33 -16.11 -9.40
CA ALA A 90 10.76 -16.08 -8.01
C ALA A 90 12.00 -15.19 -7.79
N THR A 91 12.87 -15.05 -8.80
CA THR A 91 14.12 -14.28 -8.70
C THR A 91 13.91 -12.82 -8.25
N PRO A 92 13.05 -12.00 -8.89
CA PRO A 92 12.83 -10.63 -8.43
C PRO A 92 12.13 -10.55 -7.07
N LEU A 93 11.29 -11.51 -6.69
CA LEU A 93 10.72 -11.59 -5.33
C LEU A 93 11.83 -11.81 -4.30
N PHE A 94 12.73 -12.74 -4.57
CA PHE A 94 13.86 -13.03 -3.71
C PHE A 94 14.76 -11.79 -3.52
N LEU A 95 15.07 -11.10 -4.62
CA LEU A 95 15.84 -9.85 -4.57
C LEU A 95 15.11 -8.76 -3.78
N PHE A 96 13.80 -8.59 -4.00
CA PHE A 96 12.98 -7.60 -3.30
C PHE A 96 12.95 -7.85 -1.79
N PHE A 97 12.68 -9.07 -1.34
CA PHE A 97 12.66 -9.41 0.09
C PHE A 97 14.05 -9.34 0.72
N THR A 98 15.09 -9.72 -0.01
CA THR A 98 16.48 -9.55 0.46
C THR A 98 16.81 -8.09 0.65
N ALA A 99 16.43 -7.21 -0.28
CA ALA A 99 16.64 -5.77 -0.16
C ALA A 99 15.92 -5.19 1.07
N ILE A 100 14.67 -5.62 1.32
CA ILE A 100 13.90 -5.23 2.52
C ILE A 100 14.60 -5.69 3.81
N LEU A 101 15.12 -6.91 3.86
CA LEU A 101 15.83 -7.43 5.03
C LEU A 101 17.11 -6.65 5.30
N VAL A 102 17.90 -6.39 4.25
CA VAL A 102 19.15 -5.63 4.35
C VAL A 102 18.86 -4.21 4.79
N ASP A 103 17.90 -3.52 4.18
CA ASP A 103 17.52 -2.16 4.56
C ASP A 103 17.06 -2.08 6.02
N ALA A 104 16.15 -2.97 6.44
CA ALA A 104 15.69 -3.03 7.82
C ALA A 104 16.83 -3.31 8.81
N TYR A 105 17.75 -4.22 8.47
CA TYR A 105 18.91 -4.49 9.32
C TYR A 105 19.86 -3.29 9.38
N VAL A 106 20.13 -2.63 8.25
CA VAL A 106 21.04 -1.48 8.20
C VAL A 106 20.50 -0.32 9.03
N GLN A 107 19.20 -0.03 8.96
CA GLN A 107 18.56 1.06 9.69
C GLN A 107 18.43 0.78 11.20
N TYR A 108 17.98 -0.42 11.57
CA TYR A 108 17.62 -0.72 12.97
C TYR A 108 18.66 -1.54 13.73
N LYS A 109 19.69 -2.06 13.04
CA LYS A 109 20.75 -2.91 13.60
C LYS A 109 20.22 -4.09 14.41
N SER A 110 19.05 -4.60 14.05
CA SER A 110 18.34 -5.66 14.79
C SER A 110 17.83 -6.73 13.83
N ILE A 111 18.34 -7.96 13.98
CA ILE A 111 17.93 -9.13 13.20
C ILE A 111 16.44 -9.41 13.42
N LYS A 112 15.96 -9.25 14.66
CA LYS A 112 14.53 -9.41 14.99
C LYS A 112 13.67 -8.45 14.17
N VAL A 113 14.06 -7.17 14.07
CA VAL A 113 13.32 -6.16 13.29
C VAL A 113 13.38 -6.47 11.80
N ALA A 114 14.54 -6.89 11.29
CA ALA A 114 14.68 -7.32 9.90
C ALA A 114 13.74 -8.49 9.59
N LEU A 115 13.74 -9.56 10.39
CA LEU A 115 12.84 -10.70 10.16
C LEU A 115 11.36 -10.33 10.25
N LEU A 116 10.99 -9.37 11.11
CA LEU A 116 9.62 -8.85 11.20
C LEU A 116 9.21 -7.99 10.00
N SER A 117 10.14 -7.42 9.23
CA SER A 117 9.79 -6.56 8.09
C SER A 117 9.10 -7.34 6.96
N ILE A 118 9.45 -8.61 6.76
CA ILE A 118 8.84 -9.49 5.75
C ILE A 118 7.33 -9.63 5.96
N PRO A 119 6.83 -10.18 7.10
CA PRO A 119 5.40 -10.27 7.32
C PRO A 119 4.72 -8.90 7.32
N THR A 120 5.38 -7.83 7.81
CA THR A 120 4.85 -6.47 7.74
C THR A 120 4.62 -6.00 6.30
N VAL A 121 5.54 -6.25 5.38
CA VAL A 121 5.37 -5.90 3.95
C VAL A 121 4.21 -6.67 3.32
N PHE A 122 4.04 -7.94 3.66
CA PHE A 122 2.87 -8.71 3.23
C PHE A 122 1.57 -8.07 3.75
N ILE A 123 1.49 -7.78 5.05
CA ILE A 123 0.31 -7.13 5.65
C ILE A 123 0.02 -5.78 4.98
N GLN A 124 1.08 -5.01 4.67
CA GLN A 124 0.96 -3.72 3.99
C GLN A 124 0.33 -3.86 2.60
N LEU A 125 0.93 -4.70 1.77
CA LEU A 125 0.55 -4.83 0.36
C LEU A 125 -0.79 -5.55 0.20
N PHE A 126 -1.02 -6.63 0.95
CA PHE A 126 -2.30 -7.35 0.93
C PHE A 126 -3.42 -6.51 1.53
N GLY A 127 -3.22 -5.92 2.72
CA GLY A 127 -4.24 -5.09 3.36
C GLY A 127 -4.70 -3.96 2.44
N TYR A 128 -3.74 -3.23 1.85
CA TYR A 128 -4.05 -2.17 0.89
C TYR A 128 -4.76 -2.69 -0.36
N ALA A 129 -4.25 -3.76 -0.99
CA ALA A 129 -4.83 -4.31 -2.21
C ALA A 129 -6.27 -4.78 -2.00
N ILE A 130 -6.52 -5.51 -0.90
CA ILE A 130 -7.87 -5.97 -0.53
C ILE A 130 -8.81 -4.77 -0.36
N GLY A 131 -8.42 -3.77 0.43
CA GLY A 131 -9.27 -2.60 0.66
C GLY A 131 -9.56 -1.82 -0.63
N MET A 132 -8.57 -1.68 -1.51
CA MET A 132 -8.77 -1.03 -2.81
C MET A 132 -9.72 -1.83 -3.72
N LEU A 133 -9.56 -3.15 -3.80
CA LEU A 133 -10.39 -4.01 -4.64
C LEU A 133 -11.84 -4.09 -4.14
N GLU A 134 -12.04 -4.29 -2.84
CA GLU A 134 -13.37 -4.32 -2.20
C GLU A 134 -14.14 -3.02 -2.46
N GLU A 135 -13.47 -1.87 -2.24
CA GLU A 135 -14.12 -0.58 -2.46
C GLU A 135 -14.40 -0.35 -3.94
N SER A 136 -13.52 -0.79 -4.85
CA SER A 136 -13.75 -0.68 -6.30
C SER A 136 -14.95 -1.47 -6.79
N LEU A 137 -15.25 -2.62 -6.16
CA LEU A 137 -16.40 -3.47 -6.48
C LEU A 137 -17.70 -2.99 -5.84
N THR A 138 -17.61 -2.15 -4.82
CA THR A 138 -18.78 -1.56 -4.17
C THR A 138 -19.39 -0.52 -5.12
N LYS A 139 -20.60 -0.76 -5.60
CA LYS A 139 -21.36 0.23 -6.40
C LYS A 139 -21.52 1.50 -5.57
N SER A 140 -21.27 2.67 -6.17
CA SER A 140 -21.64 3.94 -5.57
C SER A 140 -23.13 3.87 -5.24
N VAL A 141 -23.49 3.96 -3.97
CA VAL A 141 -24.85 4.39 -3.61
C VAL A 141 -24.90 5.86 -4.02
N GLU A 142 -25.30 6.08 -5.26
CA GLU A 142 -25.71 7.39 -5.75
C GLU A 142 -27.03 7.72 -5.04
N ASN A 143 -26.92 8.31 -3.86
CA ASN A 143 -27.98 9.05 -3.20
C ASN A 143 -27.49 10.48 -3.04
N ASP A 144 -27.46 11.22 -4.15
CA ASP A 144 -27.54 12.67 -4.10
C ASP A 144 -28.94 13.07 -4.60
N THR A 145 -29.87 13.12 -3.62
CA THR A 145 -31.07 13.94 -3.64
C THR A 145 -30.71 15.42 -3.55
#